data_AF-A0A5N0ULX5-F1
#
_entry.id   AF-A0A5N0ULX5-F1
#
_cell.length_a   1.000
_cell.length_b   1.000
_cell.length_c   1.000
_cell.angle_alpha   90.00
_cell.angle_beta   90.00
_cell.angle_gamma   90.00
#
_symmetry.space_group_name_H-M   'P 1'
#
loop_
_entity.id
_entity.type
_entity.pdbx_description
1 polymer ?
#
loop_
_entity_poly.entity_id
_entity_poly.type
_entity_poly.pdbx_seq_one_letter_code
_entity_poly.pdbx_strand_id
1 'polypeptide(L)'
;MTGLLVAALALMVGGLGPALWISARGDAIRRLAGLQLAGVTTVLVLLVLVQAYGPSSAVILPLTLTVLAFAGTLVFARLLGSR
;
A
#
# COMPACT_ATOMS: atom_id res chain seq x y z
N MET A 1 -23.50 1.75 -3.24
CA MET A 1 -22.53 0.91 -3.97
C MET A 1 -21.50 1.74 -4.74
N THR A 2 -21.90 2.76 -5.50
CA THR A 2 -20.99 3.68 -6.21
C THR A 2 -20.02 4.46 -5.32
N GLY A 3 -20.42 4.85 -4.10
CA GLY A 3 -19.56 5.61 -3.19
C GLY A 3 -18.26 4.88 -2.80
N LEU A 4 -18.29 3.55 -2.61
CA LEU A 4 -17.09 2.76 -2.31
C LEU A 4 -16.14 2.69 -3.52
N LEU A 5 -16.68 2.67 -4.75
CA LEU A 5 -15.87 2.67 -5.97
C LEU A 5 -15.20 4.01 -6.19
N VAL A 6 -15.90 5.10 -5.90
CA VAL A 6 -15.30 6.45 -5.92
C VAL A 6 -14.21 6.55 -4.87
N ALA A 7 -14.41 6.00 -3.66
CA ALA A 7 -13.38 5.95 -2.63
C ALA A 7 -12.16 5.12 -3.05
N ALA A 8 -12.37 3.96 -3.68
CA ALA A 8 -11.29 3.13 -4.21
C ALA A 8 -10.50 3.86 -5.31
N LEU A 9 -11.20 4.52 -6.24
CA LEU A 9 -10.58 5.33 -7.28
C LEU A 9 -9.78 6.49 -6.69
N ALA A 10 -10.34 7.19 -5.70
CA ALA A 10 -9.66 8.27 -5.00
C ALA A 10 -8.39 7.79 -4.29
N LEU A 11 -8.41 6.61 -3.67
CA LEU A 11 -7.24 5.99 -3.07
C LEU A 11 -6.19 5.57 -4.11
N MET A 12 -6.61 5.02 -5.26
CA MET A 12 -5.68 4.66 -6.34
C MET A 12 -5.00 5.90 -6.93
N VAL A 13 -5.76 6.94 -7.27
CA VAL A 13 -5.19 8.13 -7.91
C VAL A 13 -4.45 8.99 -6.89
N GLY A 14 -5.06 9.26 -5.74
CA GLY A 14 -4.55 10.17 -4.72
C GLY A 14 -3.53 9.57 -3.77
N GLY A 15 -3.54 8.24 -3.56
CA GLY A 15 -2.58 7.56 -2.68
C GLY A 15 -1.52 6.79 -3.46
N LEU A 16 -1.92 5.88 -4.36
CA LEU A 16 -0.96 5.05 -5.10
C LEU A 16 -0.17 5.84 -6.13
N GLY A 17 -0.80 6.76 -6.86
CA GLY A 17 -0.13 7.64 -7.82
C GLY A 17 1.11 8.34 -7.24
N PRO A 18 0.98 9.16 -6.18
CA PRO A 18 2.12 9.82 -5.57
C PRO A 18 3.09 8.85 -4.88
N ALA A 19 2.59 7.78 -4.26
CA ALA A 19 3.46 6.78 -3.62
C ALA A 19 4.40 6.09 -4.62
N LEU A 20 3.88 5.72 -5.81
CA LEU A 20 4.67 5.13 -6.89
C LEU A 20 5.65 6.14 -7.50
N TRP A 21 5.24 7.41 -7.63
CA TRP A 21 6.14 8.45 -8.09
C TRP A 21 7.33 8.62 -7.14
N ILE A 22 7.07 8.68 -5.83
CA ILE A 22 8.11 8.84 -4.81
C ILE A 22 8.98 7.60 -4.70
N SER A 23 8.42 6.39 -4.83
CA SER A 23 9.20 5.14 -4.77
C SER A 23 10.17 4.97 -5.95
N ALA A 24 9.86 5.59 -7.09
CA ALA A 24 10.67 5.54 -8.30
C ALA A 24 11.78 6.61 -8.38
N ARG A 25 11.76 7.64 -7.53
CA ARG A 25 12.68 8.80 -7.64
C ARG A 25 13.36 9.16 -6.31
N GLY A 26 14.55 9.75 -6.41
CA GLY A 26 15.29 10.31 -5.26
C GLY A 26 16.08 9.27 -4.45
N ASP A 27 16.48 9.69 -3.25
CA ASP A 27 17.35 8.90 -2.36
C ASP A 27 16.68 7.64 -1.81
N ALA A 28 17.49 6.68 -1.38
CA ALA A 28 17.00 5.38 -0.92
C ALA A 28 15.97 5.46 0.23
N ILE A 29 16.15 6.41 1.16
CA ILE A 29 15.19 6.65 2.25
C ILE A 29 13.84 7.14 1.69
N ARG A 30 13.87 8.04 0.70
CA ARG A 30 12.67 8.58 0.06
C ARG A 30 11.93 7.50 -0.72
N ARG A 31 12.67 6.62 -1.38
CA ARG A 31 12.11 5.46 -2.09
C ARG A 31 11.45 4.47 -1.14
N LEU A 32 12.06 4.21 0.03
CA LEU A 32 11.48 3.37 1.09
C LEU A 32 10.19 3.99 1.65
N ALA A 33 10.17 5.29 1.91
CA ALA A 33 8.96 5.99 2.35
C ALA A 33 7.83 5.90 1.30
N GLY A 34 8.17 6.05 0.01
CA GLY A 34 7.23 5.83 -1.09
C GLY A 34 6.67 4.40 -1.13
N LEU A 35 7.51 3.39 -0.91
CA LEU A 35 7.08 2.00 -0.83
C LEU A 35 6.17 1.73 0.38
N GLN A 36 6.45 2.33 1.54
CA GLN A 36 5.57 2.23 2.71
C GLN A 36 4.17 2.81 2.43
N LEU A 37 4.12 4.01 1.86
CA LEU A 37 2.85 4.65 1.48
C LEU A 37 2.10 3.81 0.44
N ALA A 38 2.81 3.23 -0.54
CA ALA A 38 2.20 2.37 -1.55
C ALA A 38 1.60 1.11 -0.92
N GLY A 39 2.30 0.49 0.03
CA GLY A 39 1.81 -0.69 0.77
C GLY A 39 0.52 -0.39 1.52
N VAL A 40 0.51 0.63 2.38
CA VAL A 40 -0.68 1.01 3.17
C VAL A 40 -1.86 1.38 2.26
N THR A 41 -1.61 2.16 1.21
CA THR A 41 -2.68 2.55 0.27
C THR A 41 -3.26 1.33 -0.45
N THR A 42 -2.41 0.38 -0.86
CA THR A 42 -2.87 -0.88 -1.49
C THR A 42 -3.77 -1.67 -0.55
N VAL A 43 -3.42 -1.78 0.74
CA VAL A 43 -4.26 -2.45 1.76
C VAL A 43 -5.62 -1.77 1.84
N LEU A 44 -5.66 -0.44 1.92
CA LEU A 44 -6.93 0.31 1.99
C LEU A 44 -7.78 0.11 0.74
N VAL A 45 -7.19 0.15 -0.45
CA VAL A 45 -7.88 -0.13 -1.72
C VAL A 45 -8.48 -1.52 -1.70
N LEU A 46 -7.70 -2.55 -1.30
CA LEU A 46 -8.19 -3.92 -1.22
C LEU A 46 -9.34 -4.07 -0.23
N LEU A 47 -9.26 -3.45 0.96
CA LEU A 47 -10.35 -3.48 1.94
C LEU A 47 -11.63 -2.83 1.39
N VAL A 48 -11.53 -1.70 0.72
CA VAL A 48 -12.69 -1.04 0.08
C VAL A 48 -13.29 -1.93 -1.02
N LEU A 49 -12.46 -2.61 -1.80
CA LEU A 49 -12.93 -3.54 -2.84
C LEU A 49 -13.58 -4.79 -2.24
N VAL A 50 -13.04 -5.34 -1.15
CA VAL A 50 -13.67 -6.45 -0.41
C VAL A 50 -15.05 -6.04 0.10
N GLN A 51 -15.17 -4.84 0.68
CA GLN A 51 -16.46 -4.32 1.14
C GLN A 51 -17.45 -4.08 -0.02
N ALA A 52 -16.96 -3.77 -1.22
CA ALA A 52 -17.81 -3.49 -2.37
C ALA A 52 -18.28 -4.76 -3.13
N TYR A 53 -17.44 -5.78 -3.20
CA TYR A 53 -17.64 -6.93 -4.11
C TYR A 53 -17.31 -8.30 -3.51
N GLY A 54 -16.54 -8.36 -2.43
CA GLY A 54 -15.90 -9.59 -1.98
C GLY A 54 -16.71 -10.36 -0.93
N PRO A 55 -16.60 -11.70 -0.90
CA PRO A 55 -16.99 -12.46 0.29
C PRO A 55 -16.10 -12.06 1.48
N SER A 56 -16.58 -12.28 2.70
CA SER A 56 -15.83 -11.97 3.93
C SER A 56 -14.46 -12.64 4.01
N SER A 57 -14.28 -13.79 3.35
CA SER A 57 -13.00 -14.50 3.25
C SER A 57 -11.94 -13.75 2.45
N ALA A 58 -12.31 -12.81 1.58
CA ALA A 58 -11.38 -12.06 0.76
C ALA A 58 -10.50 -11.07 1.55
N VAL A 59 -10.83 -10.81 2.83
CA VAL A 59 -10.00 -10.02 3.78
C VAL A 59 -8.62 -10.65 4.03
N ILE A 60 -8.44 -11.93 3.71
CA ILE A 60 -7.14 -12.60 3.86
C ILE A 60 -6.04 -11.95 3.01
N LEU A 61 -6.40 -11.37 1.85
CA LEU A 61 -5.45 -10.67 0.97
C LEU A 61 -4.88 -9.39 1.59
N PRO A 62 -5.70 -8.41 2.03
CA PRO A 62 -5.17 -7.22 2.70
C PRO A 62 -4.43 -7.55 4.00
N LEU A 63 -4.86 -8.59 4.73
CA LEU A 63 -4.16 -9.02 5.95
C LEU A 63 -2.75 -9.56 5.67
N THR A 64 -2.62 -10.49 4.71
CA THR A 64 -1.33 -11.05 4.33
C THR A 64 -0.39 -9.98 3.77
N LEU A 65 -0.91 -9.07 2.95
CA LEU A 65 -0.13 -7.94 2.40
C LEU A 65 0.35 -6.99 3.50
N THR A 66 -0.45 -6.74 4.53
CA THR A 66 -0.06 -5.88 5.67
C THR A 66 1.16 -6.45 6.40
N VAL A 67 1.16 -7.76 6.70
CA VAL A 67 2.28 -8.43 7.37
C VAL A 67 3.53 -8.39 6.50
N LEU A 68 3.39 -8.69 5.21
CA LEU A 68 4.51 -8.70 4.27
C LEU A 68 5.11 -7.30 4.06
N ALA A 69 4.28 -6.26 3.95
CA ALA A 69 4.72 -4.87 3.82
C ALA A 69 5.50 -4.39 5.05
N PHE A 70 5.03 -4.76 6.25
CA PHE A 70 5.73 -4.46 7.50
C PHE A 70 7.10 -5.15 7.55
N ALA A 71 7.13 -6.47 7.33
CA ALA A 71 8.38 -7.24 7.33
C ALA A 71 9.36 -6.74 6.27
N GLY A 72 8.89 -6.47 5.05
CA GLY A 72 9.71 -5.93 3.96
C GLY A 72 10.30 -4.56 4.30
N THR A 73 9.54 -3.68 4.96
CA THR A 73 10.07 -2.40 5.42
C THR A 73 11.22 -2.61 6.41
N LEU A 74 11.06 -3.47 7.42
CA LEU A 74 12.11 -3.69 8.41
C LEU A 74 13.41 -4.21 7.77
N VAL A 75 13.30 -5.10 6.79
CA VAL A 75 14.45 -5.59 6.03
C VAL A 75 15.15 -4.45 5.30
N PHE A 76 14.43 -3.61 4.56
CA PHE A 76 15.02 -2.47 3.87
C PHE A 76 15.58 -1.42 4.83
N ALA A 77 14.88 -1.11 5.92
CA ALA A 77 15.33 -0.17 6.94
C ALA A 77 16.64 -0.64 7.58
N ARG A 78 16.75 -1.94 7.89
CA ARG A 78 17.98 -2.53 8.42
C ARG A 78 19.14 -2.41 7.42
N LEU A 79 18.92 -2.74 6.15
CA LEU A 79 19.94 -2.66 5.10
C LEU A 79 20.42 -1.22 4.84
N LEU A 80 19.54 -0.23 5.00
CA LEU A 80 19.89 1.19 4.87
C LEU A 80 20.61 1.72 6.10
N GLY A 81 20.25 1.27 7.31
CA GLY A 81 20.92 1.67 8.54
C GLY A 81 22.28 0.98 8.77
N SER A 82 22.56 -0.12 8.07
CA SER A 82 23.85 -0.81 8.12
C SER A 82 24.88 -0.30 7.09
N ARG A 83 24.51 0.67 6.25
CA ARG A 83 25.41 1.36 5.33
C ARG A 83 25.87 2.67 5.94
#